data_AF-A0A918W639-F1
#
_entry.id   AF-A0A918W639-F1
#
_cell.length_a   1.000
_cell.length_b   1.000
_cell.length_c   1.000
_cell.angle_alpha   90.00
_cell.angle_beta   90.00
_cell.angle_gamma   90.00
#
_symmetry.space_group_name_H-M   'P 1'
#
loop_
_entity.id
_entity.type
_entity.pdbx_description
1 polymer ?
#
loop_
_entity_poly.entity_id
_entity_poly.type
_entity_poly.pdbx_seq_one_letter_code
_entity_poly.pdbx_strand_id
1 'polypeptide(L)' 'MPDFRGRGLWRVFTRLDHRTRLDVHDASGRDRRVLWPPHWRVCTQYPAAGEGLDRRTTVVIGVLRKGEPCPVRVTTARR' A
#
# COMPACT_ATOMS: atom_id res chain seq x y z
N MET A 1 2.39 0.40 -12.67
CA MET A 1 1.97 0.18 -11.28
C MET A 1 1.20 -1.15 -11.20
N PRO A 2 1.72 -2.19 -10.52
CA PRO A 2 0.99 -3.45 -10.34
C PRO A 2 -0.26 -3.30 -9.46
N ASP A 3 -1.24 -4.20 -9.60
CA ASP A 3 -2.39 -4.26 -8.68
C ASP A 3 -2.04 -5.06 -7.42
N PHE A 4 -1.93 -4.33 -6.31
CA PHE A 4 -1.60 -4.86 -4.99
C PHE A 4 -2.81 -4.96 -4.07
N ARG A 5 -3.96 -4.35 -4.40
CA ARG A 5 -5.14 -4.36 -3.52
C ARG A 5 -5.55 -5.79 -3.19
N GLY A 6 -5.87 -6.03 -1.92
CA GLY A 6 -6.20 -7.35 -1.37
C GLY A 6 -5.01 -8.29 -1.18
N ARG A 7 -3.82 -7.95 -1.68
CA ARG A 7 -2.60 -8.76 -1.51
C ARG A 7 -1.90 -8.43 -0.18
N GLY A 8 -1.03 -9.33 0.28
CA GLY A 8 -0.17 -9.07 1.43
C GLY A 8 0.92 -8.04 1.11
N LEU A 9 1.27 -7.20 2.09
CA LEU A 9 2.25 -6.12 1.93
C LEU A 9 3.62 -6.61 1.40
N TRP A 10 4.04 -7.82 1.79
CA TRP A 10 5.29 -8.41 1.30
C TRP A 10 5.41 -8.43 -0.24
N ARG A 11 4.28 -8.58 -0.96
CA ARG A 11 4.28 -8.58 -2.44
C ARG A 11 4.61 -7.22 -3.06
N VAL A 12 4.42 -6.13 -2.32
CA VAL A 12 4.82 -4.80 -2.76
C VAL A 12 6.34 -4.73 -2.84
N PHE A 13 7.03 -5.11 -1.75
CA PHE A 13 8.49 -5.04 -1.64
C PHE A 13 9.22 -5.95 -2.63
N THR A 14 8.65 -7.10 -2.97
CA THR A 14 9.29 -8.05 -3.89
C THR A 14 8.99 -7.78 -5.36
N ARG A 15 8.01 -6.93 -5.68
CA ARG A 15 7.56 -6.70 -7.06
C ARG A 15 7.84 -5.30 -7.60
N LEU A 16 8.04 -4.33 -6.72
CA LEU A 16 8.53 -3.01 -7.10
C LEU A 16 10.05 -3.03 -7.23
N ASP A 17 10.58 -2.20 -8.12
CA ASP A 17 12.02 -1.95 -8.17
C ASP A 17 12.48 -1.29 -6.86
N HIS A 18 13.61 -1.73 -6.32
CA HIS A 18 14.17 -1.26 -5.06
C HIS A 18 14.46 0.26 -5.00
N ARG A 19 14.55 0.94 -6.16
CA ARG A 19 14.72 2.41 -6.24
C ARG A 19 13.39 3.17 -6.24
N THR A 20 12.26 2.46 -6.27
CA THR A 20 10.94 3.09 -6.20
C THR A 20 10.77 3.75 -4.84
N ARG A 21 10.43 5.04 -4.83
CA ARG A 21 10.06 5.74 -3.59
C ARG A 21 8.75 5.15 -3.10
N LEU A 22 8.78 4.51 -1.95
CA LEU A 22 7.65 3.78 -1.39
C LEU A 22 7.32 4.33 0.00
N ASP A 23 6.10 4.78 0.16
CA ASP A 23 5.48 5.15 1.43
C ASP A 23 4.43 4.10 1.80
N VAL A 24 4.52 3.57 3.02
CA VAL A 24 3.61 2.55 3.53
C VAL A 24 3.09 3.00 4.89
N HIS A 25 1.76 3.08 5.02
CA HIS A 25 1.11 3.52 6.25
C HIS A 25 -0.12 2.68 6.60
N ASP A 26 -0.51 2.70 7.87
CA ASP A 26 -1.75 2.10 8.33
C ASP A 26 -2.95 2.98 7.94
N ALA A 27 -3.77 2.49 7.01
CA ALA A 27 -4.94 3.21 6.52
C ALA A 27 -6.19 3.01 7.42
N SER A 28 -6.05 2.37 8.58
CA SER A 28 -7.17 2.19 9.52
C SER A 28 -7.55 3.44 10.32
N GLY A 29 -6.74 4.51 10.25
CA GLY A 29 -6.89 5.72 11.06
C GLY A 29 -6.41 5.57 12.52
N ARG A 30 -5.77 4.44 12.85
CA ARG A 30 -5.14 4.20 14.16
C ARG A 30 -3.65 4.52 14.20
N ASP A 31 -3.09 5.00 13.08
CA ASP A 31 -1.69 5.39 12.92
C ASP A 31 -0.69 4.36 13.47
N ARG A 32 -0.99 3.07 13.29
CA ARG A 32 -0.11 2.00 13.77
C ARG A 32 1.15 1.94 12.93
N ARG A 33 2.28 1.65 13.59
CA ARG A 33 3.52 1.34 12.88
C ARG A 33 3.37 0.05 12.09
N VAL A 34 3.70 0.10 10.80
CA VAL A 34 3.63 -1.06 9.90
C VAL A 34 4.89 -1.91 10.09
N LEU A 35 4.85 -2.78 11.10
CA LEU A 35 5.92 -3.74 11.42
C LEU A 35 5.52 -5.15 10.98
N TRP A 36 6.49 -5.97 10.59
CA TRP A 36 6.25 -7.36 10.15
C TRP A 36 5.31 -7.44 8.93
N PRO A 37 5.80 -7.16 7.71
CA PRO A 37 4.97 -7.09 6.48
C PRO A 37 4.01 -8.27 6.24
N PRO A 38 4.33 -9.53 6.62
CA PRO A 38 3.39 -10.63 6.52
C PRO A 38 2.08 -10.46 7.30
N HIS A 39 1.98 -9.56 8.29
CA HIS A 39 0.76 -9.32 9.06
C HIS A 39 -0.19 -8.31 8.42
N TRP A 40 0.19 -7.71 7.28
CA TRP A 40 -0.54 -6.61 6.67
C TRP A 40 -1.09 -6.97 5.30
N ARG A 41 -2.26 -6.41 4.98
CA ARG A 41 -2.93 -6.51 3.68
C ARG A 41 -3.08 -5.11 3.10
N VAL A 42 -2.77 -4.99 1.81
CA VAL A 42 -2.95 -3.75 1.05
C VAL A 42 -4.44 -3.52 0.82
N CYS A 43 -4.95 -2.39 1.29
CA CYS A 43 -6.32 -1.96 1.03
C CYS A 43 -6.36 -0.80 0.03
N THR A 44 -5.29 -0.01 -0.06
CA THR A 44 -5.18 1.11 -1.01
C THR A 44 -3.86 1.11 -1.72
N GLN A 45 -3.85 1.73 -2.89
CA GLN A 45 -2.62 2.03 -3.60
C GLN A 45 -2.76 3.33 -4.38
N TYR A 46 -1.66 4.03 -4.52
CA TYR A 46 -1.48 5.12 -5.46
C TYR A 46 -0.06 5.04 -6.04
N PRO A 47 0.13 5.24 -7.36
CA PRO A 47 -0.87 5.40 -8.41
C PRO A 47 -1.83 4.20 -8.56
N ALA A 48 -2.89 4.37 -9.38
CA ALA A 48 -3.83 3.30 -9.66
C ALA A 48 -3.14 2.14 -10.42
N ALA A 49 -3.74 0.95 -10.37
CA ALA A 49 -3.22 -0.19 -11.12
C ALA A 49 -3.20 0.11 -12.62
N GLY A 50 -2.13 -0.26 -13.32
CA GLY A 50 -1.93 0.03 -14.74
C GLY A 50 -1.23 1.35 -15.02
N GLU A 51 -1.22 2.30 -14.08
CA GLU A 51 -0.56 3.60 -14.26
C GLU A 51 0.96 3.50 -14.39
N GLY A 52 1.56 4.44 -15.11
CA GLY A 52 3.01 4.56 -15.22
C GLY A 52 3.68 4.81 -13.86
N LEU A 53 4.84 4.20 -13.61
CA LEU A 53 5.70 4.56 -12.49
C LEU A 53 6.95 5.22 -13.05
N ASP A 54 7.03 6.54 -12.96
CA ASP A 54 8.26 7.26 -13.27
C ASP A 54 9.19 7.29 -12.04
N ARG A 55 10.44 7.74 -12.24
CA ARG A 55 11.44 7.80 -11.15
C ARG A 55 11.14 8.84 -10.07
N ARG A 56 10.22 9.78 -10.32
CA ARG A 56 9.85 10.85 -9.39
C ARG A 56 8.59 10.50 -8.60
N THR A 57 7.81 9.54 -9.09
CA THR A 57 6.56 9.08 -8.52
C THR A 57 6.83 8.39 -7.19
N THR A 58 6.13 8.84 -6.15
CA THR A 58 6.11 8.13 -4.86
C THR A 58 4.92 7.21 -4.86
N VAL A 59 5.18 5.92 -4.69
CA VAL A 59 4.15 4.91 -4.52
C VAL A 59 3.68 4.94 -3.08
N VAL A 60 2.38 5.11 -2.88
CA VAL A 60 1.76 5.18 -1.57
C VAL A 60 0.88 3.96 -1.39
N ILE A 61 1.11 3.20 -0.32
CA ILE A 61 0.40 1.96 -0.01
C ILE A 61 -0.22 2.06 1.38
N GLY A 62 -1.55 2.07 1.44
CA GLY A 62 -2.28 1.97 2.69
C GLY A 62 -2.61 0.51 3.00
N VAL A 63 -2.21 0.09 4.20
CA VAL A 63 -2.44 -1.27 4.68
C VAL A 63 -3.35 -1.30 5.90
N LEU A 64 -4.08 -2.40 6.04
CA LEU A 64 -4.73 -2.78 7.29
C LEU A 64 -4.16 -4.11 7.77
N ARG A 65 -4.29 -4.39 9.06
CA ARG A 65 -3.86 -5.68 9.63
C ARG A 65 -4.71 -6.79 9.01
N LYS A 66 -4.09 -7.94 8.71
CA LYS A 66 -4.83 -9.12 8.25
C LYS A 66 -5.91 -9.49 9.27
N GLY A 67 -7.12 -9.76 8.78
CA GLY A 67 -8.32 -9.97 9.61
C GLY A 67 -9.22 -8.75 9.71
N GLU A 68 -8.70 -7.54 9.50
CA GLU A 68 -9.54 -6.33 9.46
C GLU A 68 -10.14 -6.13 8.06
N PRO A 69 -11.44 -5.80 7.93
CA PRO A 69 -12.05 -5.55 6.64
C PRO A 69 -11.44 -4.30 5.99
N CYS A 70 -11.08 -4.39 4.71
CA CYS A 70 -10.69 -3.20 3.96
C CYS A 70 -11.92 -2.30 3.76
N PRO A 71 -11.81 -1.00 4.00
CA PRO A 71 -12.94 -0.09 3.77
C PRO A 71 -13.30 -0.05 2.27
N VAL A 72 -14.60 -0.14 1.97
CA VAL A 72 -15.13 -0.16 0.59
C VAL A 72 -14.93 1.17 -0.13
N ARG A 73 -14.84 2.26 0.66
CA ARG A 73 -14.41 3.57 0.22
C ARG A 73 -13.21 3.95 1.05
N VAL A 74 -12.03 3.94 0.45
CA VAL A 74 -10.89 4.52 1.13
C VAL A 74 -10.95 6.01 0.87
N THR A 75 -11.42 6.74 1.87
CA THR A 75 -11.78 8.15 1.71
C THR A 75 -10.60 9.10 1.71
N THR A 76 -9.37 8.66 1.96
CA THR A 76 -8.20 9.55 1.86
C THR A 76 -6.90 8.74 1.87
N ALA A 77 -6.21 8.67 0.74
CA ALA A 77 -4.76 8.61 0.77
C ALA A 77 -4.31 10.04 1.09
N ARG A 78 -4.00 10.35 2.37
CA ARG A 78 -3.36 11.63 2.66
C ARG A 78 -1.96 11.61 2.06
N ARG A 79 -1.69 12.69 1.34
CA ARG A 79 -0.49 12.98 0.54
C ARG A 79 0.66 13.44 1.43
#